data_AF-A0A4U3B508-F1
#
_entry.id   AF-A0A4U3B508-F1
#
_cell.length_a   1.000
_cell.length_b   1.000
_cell.length_c   1.000
_cell.angle_alpha   90.00
_cell.angle_beta   90.00
_cell.angle_gamma   90.00
#
_symmetry.space_group_name_H-M   'P 1'
#
loop_
_entity.id
_entity.type
_entity.pdbx_description
1 polymer ?
#
loop_
_entity_poly.entity_id
_entity_poly.type
_entity_poly.pdbx_seq_one_letter_code
_entity_poly.pdbx_strand_id
1 'polypeptide(L)'
;VYSVLGNITFSPNDFNVNYRARVEIRVNGNPAIAIDNDFFGTGVFFNNDVSVTSILQLEAGDSVEVFAESSVAGVIVQNVNGLNTVHFEAARFPSPIK
;
A
#
# COMPACT_ATOMS: atom_id res chain seq x y z
N VAL A 1 3.73 -11.45 -16.77
CA VAL A 1 2.65 -10.74 -16.06
C VAL A 1 2.49 -11.27 -14.64
N TYR A 2 2.48 -10.36 -13.67
CA TYR A 2 2.28 -10.60 -12.25
C TYR A 2 1.18 -9.69 -11.73
N SER A 3 0.29 -10.20 -10.87
CA SER A 3 -0.56 -9.36 -10.03
C SER A 3 0.22 -9.05 -8.76
N VAL A 4 0.29 -7.76 -8.44
CA VAL A 4 1.02 -7.23 -7.28
C VAL A 4 0.05 -6.42 -6.43
N LEU A 5 0.12 -6.61 -5.13
CA LEU A 5 -0.65 -5.90 -4.12
C LEU A 5 0.27 -5.47 -2.98
N GLY A 6 0.07 -4.23 -2.52
CA GLY A 6 0.65 -3.72 -1.29
C GLY A 6 -0.43 -3.12 -0.41
N ASN A 7 -0.45 -3.49 0.86
CA ASN A 7 -1.38 -2.93 1.84
C ASN A 7 -0.65 -2.54 3.13
N ILE A 8 -1.04 -1.40 3.69
CA ILE A 8 -0.62 -0.98 5.02
C ILE A 8 -1.83 -0.56 5.85
N THR A 9 -1.69 -0.68 7.17
CA THR A 9 -2.49 0.06 8.13
C THR A 9 -1.64 1.19 8.71
N PHE A 10 -2.05 2.43 8.50
CA PHE A 10 -1.41 3.62 9.07
C PHE A 10 -2.19 4.14 10.28
N SER A 11 -1.47 4.43 11.37
CA SER A 11 -2.01 5.08 12.56
C SER A 11 -1.31 6.43 12.76
N PRO A 12 -2.03 7.58 12.73
CA PRO A 12 -1.44 8.86 13.04
C PRO A 12 -1.10 8.95 14.53
N ASN A 13 -0.04 9.69 14.88
CA ASN A 13 0.26 9.96 16.29
C ASN A 13 -0.82 10.83 16.98
N ASP A 14 -1.59 11.59 16.19
CA ASP A 14 -2.69 12.43 16.66
C ASP A 14 -3.91 12.27 15.71
N PHE A 15 -5.04 11.80 16.24
CA PHE A 15 -6.29 11.63 15.49
C PHE A 15 -7.09 12.94 15.32
N ASN A 16 -6.61 14.05 15.89
CA ASN A 16 -7.23 15.37 15.78
C ASN A 16 -6.65 16.24 14.65
N VAL A 17 -5.79 15.68 13.81
CA VAL A 17 -5.29 16.36 12.60
C VAL A 17 -5.78 15.64 11.35
N ASN A 18 -6.16 16.42 10.34
CA ASN A 18 -6.45 15.87 9.02
C ASN A 18 -5.16 15.29 8.44
N TYR A 19 -5.25 14.14 7.80
CA TYR A 19 -4.10 13.55 7.14
C TYR A 19 -4.45 12.78 5.88
N ARG A 20 -3.41 12.56 5.10
CA ARG A 20 -3.41 11.72 3.92
C ARG A 20 -2.48 10.54 4.17
N ALA A 21 -2.93 9.31 3.88
CA ALA A 21 -2.07 8.14 3.80
C ALA A 21 -2.05 7.64 2.35
N ARG A 22 -0.87 7.30 1.86
CA ARG A 22 -0.62 6.97 0.47
C ARG A 22 0.24 5.73 0.40
N VAL A 23 -0.13 4.81 -0.48
CA VAL A 23 0.68 3.64 -0.83
C VAL A 23 0.87 3.60 -2.33
N GLU A 24 2.06 3.24 -2.77
CA GLU A 24 2.38 3.16 -4.19
C GLU A 24 3.28 1.98 -4.52
N ILE A 25 3.20 1.51 -5.77
CA ILE A 25 4.07 0.49 -6.33
C ILE A 25 5.11 1.16 -7.22
N ARG A 26 6.38 0.81 -7.02
CA ARG A 26 7.51 1.21 -7.86
C ARG A 26 8.23 -0.02 -8.40
N VAL A 27 8.86 0.14 -9.57
CA VAL A 27 9.69 -0.91 -10.19
C VAL A 27 11.05 -0.33 -10.52
N ASN A 28 12.11 -0.98 -10.04
CA ASN A 28 13.51 -0.59 -10.26
C ASN A 28 13.82 0.86 -9.84
N GLY A 29 13.25 1.33 -8.72
CA GLY A 29 13.43 2.70 -8.23
C GLY A 29 12.80 3.80 -9.10
N ASN A 30 12.08 3.45 -10.17
CA ASN A 30 11.37 4.43 -11.00
C ASN A 30 10.18 5.07 -10.27
N PRO A 31 9.67 6.21 -10.76
CA PRO A 31 8.43 6.80 -10.26
C PRO A 31 7.28 5.79 -10.21
N ALA A 32 6.33 6.04 -9.32
CA ALA A 32 5.23 5.12 -9.09
C ALA A 32 4.39 4.83 -10.34
N ILE A 33 4.06 3.56 -10.50
CA ILE A 33 3.25 3.04 -11.62
C ILE A 33 1.81 2.74 -11.21
N ALA A 34 1.55 2.64 -9.90
CA ALA A 34 0.23 2.56 -9.31
C ALA A 34 0.27 3.24 -7.94
N ILE A 35 -0.78 3.98 -7.60
CA ILE A 35 -0.89 4.78 -6.38
C ILE A 35 -2.31 4.64 -5.87
N ASP A 36 -2.46 4.44 -4.57
CA ASP A 36 -3.69 4.69 -3.84
C ASP A 36 -3.46 5.75 -2.76
N ASN A 37 -4.51 6.52 -2.45
CA ASN A 37 -4.39 7.70 -1.64
C ASN A 37 -5.68 8.08 -0.91
N ASP A 38 -5.69 7.81 0.40
CA ASP A 38 -6.81 8.10 1.27
C ASP A 38 -6.63 9.39 2.06
N PHE A 39 -7.76 10.01 2.38
CA PHE A 39 -7.85 11.16 3.27
C PHE A 39 -8.74 10.82 4.46
N PHE A 40 -8.25 11.07 5.67
CA PHE A 40 -9.02 10.96 6.90
C PHE A 40 -9.17 12.33 7.55
N GLY A 41 -10.40 12.64 7.95
CA GLY A 41 -10.72 13.82 8.74
C GLY A 41 -10.41 13.63 10.23
N THR A 42 -10.47 14.71 10.99
CA THR A 42 -10.26 14.69 12.46
C THR A 42 -11.35 13.93 13.21
N GLY A 43 -11.00 13.31 14.34
CA GLY A 43 -11.96 12.70 15.27
C GLY A 43 -12.44 11.30 14.88
N VAL A 44 -11.77 10.68 13.88
CA VAL A 44 -12.01 9.30 13.46
C VAL A 44 -10.96 8.40 14.13
N PHE A 45 -11.34 7.71 15.21
CA PHE A 45 -10.44 6.86 16.01
C PHE A 45 -10.29 5.44 15.43
N PHE A 46 -10.07 5.36 14.11
CA PHE A 46 -9.76 4.13 13.40
C PHE A 46 -8.46 4.34 12.63
N ASN A 47 -7.63 3.29 12.56
CA ASN A 47 -6.46 3.32 11.68
C ASN A 47 -6.91 3.32 10.22
N ASN A 48 -6.06 3.84 9.35
CA ASN A 48 -6.33 3.92 7.92
C ASN A 48 -5.69 2.74 7.18
N ASP A 49 -6.52 1.88 6.61
CA ASP A 49 -6.10 0.76 5.76
C ASP A 49 -6.08 1.20 4.29
N VAL A 50 -4.89 1.35 3.73
CA VAL A 50 -4.68 1.78 2.33
C VAL A 50 -4.06 0.66 1.52
N SER A 51 -4.61 0.43 0.32
CA SER A 51 -4.28 -0.70 -0.54
C SER A 51 -4.05 -0.25 -1.97
N VAL A 52 -2.94 -0.69 -2.58
CA VAL A 52 -2.67 -0.49 -4.00
C VAL A 52 -2.47 -1.83 -4.70
N THR A 53 -3.00 -1.94 -5.92
CA THR A 53 -2.82 -3.14 -6.75
C THR A 53 -2.44 -2.75 -8.17
N SER A 54 -1.69 -3.62 -8.84
CA SER A 54 -1.40 -3.48 -10.27
C SER A 54 -1.10 -4.82 -10.92
N ILE A 55 -1.28 -4.89 -12.24
CA ILE A 55 -0.89 -6.01 -13.07
C ILE A 55 0.32 -5.58 -13.89
N LEU A 56 1.47 -6.19 -13.63
CA LEU A 56 2.77 -5.75 -14.12
C LEU A 56 3.37 -6.78 -15.08
N GLN A 57 3.92 -6.31 -16.20
CA GLN A 57 4.88 -7.10 -16.97
C GLN A 57 6.25 -6.89 -16.33
N LEU A 58 6.82 -7.97 -15.79
CA LEU A 58 8.12 -7.96 -15.11
C LEU A 58 9.02 -8.97 -15.80
N GLU A 59 10.29 -8.62 -15.90
CA GLU A 59 11.37 -9.48 -16.38
C GLU A 59 12.21 -9.99 -15.21
N ALA A 60 13.01 -11.02 -15.46
CA ALA A 60 13.89 -11.56 -14.43
C ALA A 60 14.90 -10.50 -13.97
N GLY A 61 14.92 -10.23 -12.67
CA GLY A 61 15.80 -9.22 -12.06
C GLY A 61 15.11 -7.89 -11.74
N ASP A 62 13.86 -7.67 -12.17
CA ASP A 62 13.10 -6.50 -11.76
C ASP A 62 12.83 -6.51 -10.25
N SER A 63 13.07 -5.37 -9.60
CA SER A 63 12.74 -5.13 -8.19
C SER A 63 11.41 -4.41 -8.10
N VAL A 64 10.47 -4.98 -7.33
CA VAL A 64 9.17 -4.38 -7.05
C VAL A 64 9.15 -3.92 -5.59
N GLU A 65 8.77 -2.68 -5.37
CA GLU A 65 8.77 -2.05 -4.05
C GLU A 65 7.41 -1.42 -3.77
N VAL A 66 6.98 -1.48 -2.50
CA VAL A 66 5.82 -0.76 -1.99
C VAL A 66 6.32 0.39 -1.13
N PHE A 67 5.95 1.62 -1.49
CA PHE A 67 6.28 2.81 -0.73
C PHE A 67 5.05 3.35 -0.02
N ALA A 68 5.23 3.75 1.23
CA ALA A 68 4.21 4.37 2.06
C ALA A 68 4.59 5.80 2.40
N GLU A 69 3.62 6.71 2.34
CA GLU A 69 3.82 8.13 2.64
C GLU A 69 2.61 8.66 3.41
N SER A 70 2.85 9.48 4.43
CA SER A 70 1.80 10.20 5.14
C SER A 70 2.15 11.69 5.23
N SER A 71 1.12 12.54 5.24
CA SER A 71 1.30 13.98 5.45
C SER A 71 1.55 14.35 6.92
N VAL A 72 1.44 13.40 7.84
CA VAL A 72 1.67 13.60 9.29
C VAL A 72 2.52 12.47 9.87
N ALA A 73 3.10 12.71 11.04
CA ALA A 73 3.83 11.67 11.78
C ALA A 73 2.87 10.57 12.28
N GLY A 74 3.32 9.33 12.22
CA GLY A 74 2.57 8.16 12.62
C GLY A 74 3.39 6.89 12.44
N VAL A 75 2.70 5.75 12.48
CA VAL A 75 3.32 4.44 12.34
C VAL A 75 2.51 3.56 11.40
N ILE A 76 3.21 2.69 10.66
CA ILE A 76 2.59 1.49 10.09
C ILE A 76 2.47 0.49 11.23
N VAL A 77 1.24 0.17 11.62
CA VAL A 77 1.00 -0.71 12.77
C VAL A 77 1.21 -2.17 12.39
N GLN A 78 1.55 -3.01 13.36
CA GLN A 78 1.73 -4.44 13.10
C GLN A 78 0.43 -5.10 12.64
N ASN A 79 0.56 -6.09 11.76
CA ASN A 79 -0.55 -6.93 11.32
C ASN A 79 -1.17 -7.66 12.52
N VAL A 80 -2.46 -7.48 12.74
CA VAL A 80 -3.25 -8.12 13.79
C VAL A 80 -4.56 -8.58 13.16
N ASN A 81 -4.77 -9.89 13.09
CA ASN A 81 -5.95 -10.48 12.44
C ASN A 81 -7.26 -9.84 12.91
N GLY A 82 -8.02 -9.30 11.95
CA GLY A 82 -9.31 -8.65 12.21
C GLY A 82 -9.22 -7.20 12.71
N LEU A 83 -8.02 -6.61 12.80
CA LEU A 83 -7.82 -5.24 13.27
C LEU A 83 -6.92 -4.40 12.36
N ASN A 84 -5.73 -4.89 12.03
CA ASN A 84 -4.76 -4.21 11.18
C ASN A 84 -4.21 -5.21 10.18
N THR A 85 -3.83 -4.77 8.99
CA THR A 85 -3.29 -5.61 7.93
C THR A 85 -2.09 -4.94 7.27
N VAL A 86 -0.95 -5.63 7.26
CA VAL A 86 0.26 -5.15 6.59
C VAL A 86 0.88 -6.33 5.87
N HIS A 87 0.86 -6.28 4.54
CA HIS A 87 1.34 -7.36 3.70
C HIS A 87 1.70 -6.86 2.30
N PHE A 88 2.58 -7.61 1.66
CA PHE A 88 2.93 -7.47 0.27
C PHE A 88 2.76 -8.83 -0.40
N GLU A 89 2.02 -8.85 -1.49
CA GLU A 89 1.68 -10.07 -2.20
C GLU A 89 1.97 -9.90 -3.69
N ALA A 90 2.52 -10.95 -4.30
CA ALA A 90 2.69 -11.03 -5.73
C ALA A 90 2.46 -12.46 -6.21
N ALA A 91 1.67 -12.59 -7.28
CA ALA A 91 1.42 -13.86 -7.93
C ALA A 91 1.63 -13.73 -9.43
N ARG A 92 2.19 -14.76 -10.06
CA ARG A 92 2.21 -14.82 -11.53
C ARG A 92 0.76 -14.84 -12.02
N PHE A 93 0.38 -13.85 -12.80
CA PHE A 93 -0.98 -13.77 -13.31
C PHE A 93 -1.16 -14.90 -14.33
N PRO A 94 -2.15 -15.81 -14.13
CA PRO A 94 -2.28 -16.98 -14.99
C PRO A 94 -2.56 -16.51 -16.42
N SER A 95 -1.81 -17.08 -17.37
CA SER A 95 -2.16 -16.98 -18.78
C SER A 95 -3.52 -17.65 -19.00
N PRO A 96 -4.40 -17.12 -19.88
CA PRO A 96 -5.56 -17.88 -20.31
C PRO A 96 -5.12 -19.27 -20.75
N ILE A 97 -5.70 -20.30 -20.15
CA ILE A 97 -5.52 -21.67 -20.61
C ILE A 97 -6.26 -21.72 -21.95
N LYS A 98 -5.53 -21.98 -23.03
CA LYS A 98 -6.13 -22.20 -24.35
C LYS A 98 -7.04 -23.41 -24.34
#